data_AF-A0AAJ2YC57-F1
#
_entry.id   AF-A0AAJ2YC57-F1
#
_cell.length_a   1.000
_cell.length_b   1.000
_cell.length_c   1.000
_cell.angle_alpha   90.00
_cell.angle_beta   90.00
_cell.angle_gamma   90.00
#
_symmetry.space_group_name_H-M   'P 1'
#
loop_
_entity.id
_entity.type
_entity.pdbx_description
1 polymer ?
#
loop_
_entity_poly.entity_id
_entity_poly.type
_entity_poly.pdbx_seq_one_letter_code
_entity_poly.pdbx_strand_id
1 'polypeptide(L)'
;MFLSSGFVASVLLNSAWVDCDIGVNASANLGSLVVASTVMATVSTSVWALLRWATGRRRLLKPFLLTTATGVLLLWPFMAFWHAPDGYPVSTCPPDNVPPWWPTWLPL
;
A
#
# COMPACT_ATOMS: atom_id res chain seq x y z
N MET A 1 -1.45 11.68 -8.19
CA MET A 1 -0.94 10.29 -8.17
C MET A 1 -0.24 9.95 -6.86
N PHE A 2 0.66 10.78 -6.33
CA PHE A 2 1.40 10.47 -5.08
C PHE A 2 0.52 10.44 -3.84
N LEU A 3 -0.31 11.47 -3.68
CA LEU A 3 -1.27 11.52 -2.57
C LEU A 3 -2.32 10.42 -2.68
N SER A 4 -2.76 10.08 -3.90
CA SER A 4 -3.78 9.05 -4.09
C SER A 4 -3.24 7.64 -3.80
N SER A 5 -2.01 7.29 -4.20
CA SER A 5 -1.45 5.97 -3.91
C SER A 5 -1.13 5.79 -2.43
N GLY A 6 -0.56 6.82 -1.78
CA GLY A 6 -0.34 6.82 -0.34
C GLY A 6 -1.65 6.74 0.45
N PHE A 7 -2.66 7.52 0.07
CA PHE A 7 -3.97 7.51 0.72
C PHE A 7 -4.67 6.15 0.58
N VAL A 8 -4.68 5.56 -0.62
CA VAL A 8 -5.28 4.23 -0.84
C VAL A 8 -4.58 3.17 0.00
N ALA A 9 -3.24 3.18 0.05
CA ALA A 9 -2.47 2.26 0.89
C ALA A 9 -2.81 2.40 2.37
N SER A 10 -2.91 3.64 2.87
CA SER A 10 -3.30 3.92 4.26
C SER A 10 -4.72 3.46 4.58
N VAL A 11 -5.68 3.70 3.68
CA VAL A 11 -7.07 3.27 3.88
C VAL A 11 -7.18 1.75 3.91
N LEU A 12 -6.52 1.05 2.98
CA LEU A 12 -6.54 -0.42 2.92
C LEU A 12 -5.91 -1.04 4.15
N LEU A 13 -4.77 -0.50 4.60
CA LEU A 13 -4.10 -0.96 5.80
C LEU A 13 -4.96 -0.74 7.05
N ASN A 14 -5.56 0.45 7.18
CA ASN A 14 -6.46 0.74 8.29
C ASN A 14 -7.70 -0.16 8.27
N SER A 15 -8.27 -0.44 7.10
CA SER A 15 -9.42 -1.36 7.00
C SER A 15 -9.03 -2.79 7.38
N ALA A 16 -7.82 -3.24 7.02
CA ALA A 16 -7.34 -4.56 7.40
C ALA A 16 -7.20 -4.67 8.93
N TRP A 17 -6.66 -3.64 9.59
CA TRP A 17 -6.53 -3.61 11.04
C TRP A 17 -7.87 -3.53 11.77
N VAL A 18 -8.84 -2.76 11.26
CA VAL A 18 -10.18 -2.67 11.83
C VAL A 18 -10.94 -4.00 11.69
N ASP A 19 -10.90 -4.62 10.51
CA ASP A 19 -11.55 -5.91 10.28
C ASP A 19 -10.91 -7.03 11.12
N CYS A 20 -9.59 -6.95 11.35
CA CYS A 20 -8.84 -7.94 12.12
C CYS A 20 -8.70 -7.62 13.61
N ASP A 21 -9.37 -6.58 14.12
CA ASP A 21 -9.27 -6.08 15.50
C ASP A 21 -7.81 -5.95 16.00
N ILE A 22 -6.93 -5.51 15.10
CA ILE A 22 -5.52 -5.28 15.37
C ILE A 22 -5.41 -3.93 16.11
N GLY A 23 -5.62 -3.97 17.42
CA GLY A 23 -5.48 -2.90 18.41
C GLY A 23 -4.07 -2.36 18.62
N VAL A 24 -3.36 -2.03 17.54
CA VAL A 24 -2.16 -1.19 17.59
C VAL A 24 -2.54 0.23 18.03
N ASN A 25 -1.81 0.80 19.00
CA ASN A 25 -2.11 2.13 19.57
C ASN A 25 -2.29 3.20 18.46
N ALA A 26 -3.25 4.13 18.64
CA ALA A 26 -3.55 5.19 17.68
C ALA A 26 -2.32 6.02 17.22
N SER A 27 -1.32 6.19 18.08
CA SER A 27 -0.04 6.83 17.73
C SER A 27 0.89 5.95 16.90
N ALA A 28 0.94 4.64 17.17
CA ALA A 28 1.69 3.68 16.37
C ALA A 28 1.06 3.51 14.97
N ASN A 29 -0.28 3.56 14.89
CA ASN A 29 -1.02 3.60 13.63
C ASN A 29 -0.61 4.77 12.77
N LEU A 30 -0.63 5.99 13.32
CA LEU A 30 -0.27 7.18 12.55
C LEU A 30 1.18 7.13 12.07
N GLY A 31 2.12 6.65 12.88
CA GLY A 31 3.52 6.47 12.47
C GLY A 31 3.67 5.52 11.28
N SER A 32 3.11 4.31 11.40
CA SER A 32 3.13 3.29 10.35
C SER A 32 2.42 3.76 9.07
N LEU A 33 1.27 4.42 9.20
CA LEU A 33 0.51 4.98 8.07
C LEU A 33 1.24 6.14 7.38
N VAL A 34 1.95 7.00 8.13
CA VAL A 34 2.77 8.07 7.56
C VAL A 34 3.98 7.50 6.85
N VAL A 35 4.68 6.54 7.44
CA VAL A 35 5.82 5.86 6.78
C VAL A 35 5.35 5.17 5.51
N ALA A 36 4.28 4.38 5.59
CA ALA A 36 3.62 3.72 4.47
C ALA A 36 3.28 4.66 3.32
N SER A 37 2.51 5.70 3.62
CA SER A 37 2.06 6.67 2.61
C SER A 37 3.24 7.44 2.02
N THR A 38 4.25 7.79 2.83
CA THR A 38 5.46 8.49 2.37
C THR A 38 6.28 7.60 1.44
N VAL A 39 6.48 6.32 1.78
CA VAL A 39 7.19 5.36 0.93
C VAL A 39 6.46 5.16 -0.39
N MET A 40 5.16 4.89 -0.36
CA MET A 40 4.35 4.70 -1.58
C MET A 40 4.33 5.95 -2.46
N ALA A 41 4.19 7.13 -1.86
CA ALA A 41 4.22 8.41 -2.56
C ALA A 41 5.60 8.65 -3.20
N THR A 42 6.69 8.40 -2.47
CA THR A 42 8.06 8.62 -2.95
C THR A 42 8.39 7.71 -4.11
N VAL A 43 8.12 6.40 -4.00
CA VAL A 43 8.39 5.44 -5.09
C VAL A 43 7.55 5.76 -6.32
N SER A 44 6.25 6.05 -6.13
CA SER A 44 5.38 6.48 -7.23
C SER A 44 5.92 7.74 -7.92
N THR A 45 6.47 8.70 -7.15
CA THR A 45 7.08 9.94 -7.66
C THR A 45 8.31 9.69 -8.48
N SER A 46 9.23 8.89 -7.95
CA SER A 46 10.45 8.52 -8.65
C SER A 46 10.14 7.83 -9.97
N VAL A 47 9.20 6.88 -9.98
CA VAL A 47 8.79 6.14 -11.18
C VAL A 47 8.16 7.09 -12.20
N TRP A 48 7.24 7.96 -11.78
CA TRP A 48 6.63 8.94 -12.68
C TRP A 48 7.64 9.93 -13.27
N ALA A 49 8.57 10.43 -12.44
CA ALA A 49 9.61 11.35 -12.87
C ALA A 49 10.57 10.69 -13.88
N LEU A 50 11.03 9.47 -13.61
CA LEU A 50 11.87 8.68 -14.51
C LEU A 50 11.17 8.42 -15.84
N LEU A 51 9.88 8.04 -15.80
CA LEU A 51 9.09 7.80 -17.01
C LEU A 51 8.88 9.06 -17.83
N ARG A 52 8.59 10.19 -17.17
CA ARG A 52 8.46 11.51 -17.81
C ARG A 52 9.77 11.94 -18.46
N TRP A 53 10.90 11.66 -17.81
CA TRP A 53 12.22 11.92 -18.35
C TRP A 53 12.51 11.04 -19.59
N ALA A 54 12.22 9.74 -19.50
CA ALA A 54 12.50 8.78 -20.58
C ALA A 54 11.58 8.92 -21.81
N THR A 55 10.29 9.26 -21.63
CA THR A 55 9.30 9.30 -22.73
C THR A 55 9.06 10.69 -23.31
N GLY A 56 9.60 11.74 -22.69
CA GLY A 56 9.39 13.12 -23.09
C GLY A 56 7.94 13.61 -22.89
N ARG A 57 7.71 14.91 -23.11
CA ARG A 57 6.45 15.58 -22.76
C ARG A 57 5.23 15.22 -23.63
N ARG A 58 5.44 14.50 -24.75
CA ARG A 58 4.42 14.32 -25.81
C ARG A 58 3.51 13.08 -25.66
N ARG A 59 3.87 12.09 -24.83
CA ARG A 59 3.02 10.91 -24.60
C ARG A 59 2.80 10.71 -23.10
N LEU A 60 1.74 11.31 -22.56
CA LEU A 60 1.39 11.22 -21.13
C LEU A 60 0.59 9.96 -20.74
N LEU A 61 0.01 9.27 -21.73
CA LEU A 61 -0.86 8.11 -21.48
C LEU A 61 -0.06 6.88 -21.02
N LYS A 62 1.08 6.60 -21.69
CA LYS A 62 2.01 5.53 -21.31
C LYS A 62 2.59 5.68 -19.90
N PRO A 63 3.17 6.83 -19.52
CA PRO A 63 3.72 7.01 -18.18
C PRO A 63 2.61 6.93 -17.12
N PHE A 64 1.40 7.40 -17.41
CA PHE A 64 0.26 7.27 -16.51
C PHE A 64 -0.10 5.79 -16.23
N LEU A 65 -0.32 5.00 -17.29
CA LEU A 65 -0.62 3.57 -17.15
C LEU A 65 0.48 2.82 -16.39
N LEU A 66 1.75 3.10 -16.72
CA LEU A 66 2.87 2.43 -16.07
C LEU A 66 2.96 2.81 -14.59
N THR A 67 2.76 4.08 -14.24
CA THR A 67 2.75 4.50 -12.83
C THR A 67 1.61 3.91 -12.03
N THR A 68 0.41 3.79 -12.62
CA THR A 68 -0.72 3.12 -11.98
C THR A 68 -0.41 1.64 -11.77
N ALA A 69 0.13 0.96 -12.78
CA ALA A 69 0.52 -0.44 -12.67
C ALA A 69 1.60 -0.65 -11.60
N THR A 70 2.63 0.21 -11.55
CA THR A 70 3.66 0.17 -10.52
C THR A 70 3.08 0.43 -9.12
N GLY A 71 2.15 1.38 -8.99
CA GLY A 71 1.47 1.65 -7.70
C GLY A 71 0.68 0.43 -7.19
N VAL A 72 -0.03 -0.27 -8.07
CA VAL A 72 -0.74 -1.51 -7.73
C VAL A 72 0.23 -2.63 -7.37
N LEU A 73 1.33 -2.77 -8.12
CA LEU A 73 2.38 -3.76 -7.83
C LEU A 73 3.07 -3.51 -6.50
N LEU A 74 3.25 -2.26 -6.09
CA LEU A 74 3.84 -1.89 -4.81
C LEU A 74 2.89 -2.08 -3.62
N LEU A 75 1.58 -1.99 -3.88
CA LEU A 75 0.57 -2.17 -2.83
C LEU A 75 0.58 -3.57 -2.24
N TRP A 76 0.89 -4.58 -3.06
CA TRP A 76 0.96 -5.97 -2.62
C TRP A 76 2.04 -6.25 -1.56
N PRO A 77 3.36 -6.03 -1.82
CA PRO A 77 4.40 -6.25 -0.81
C PRO A 77 4.24 -5.32 0.38
N PHE A 78 3.61 -4.15 0.17
CA PHE A 78 3.27 -3.24 1.24
C PHE A 78 2.27 -3.86 2.23
N MET A 79 1.17 -4.43 1.73
CA MET A 79 0.20 -5.14 2.56
C MET A 79 0.82 -6.39 3.19
N ALA A 80 1.57 -7.19 2.42
CA ALA A 80 2.23 -8.40 2.94
C ALA A 80 3.13 -8.09 4.15
N PHE A 81 3.83 -6.96 4.15
CA PHE A 81 4.71 -6.60 5.26
C PHE A 81 3.98 -5.94 6.45
N TRP A 82 2.99 -5.07 6.19
CA TRP A 82 2.39 -4.21 7.23
C TRP A 82 1.03 -4.69 7.76
N HIS A 83 0.37 -5.65 7.10
CA HIS A 83 -0.95 -6.14 7.52
C HIS A 83 -0.93 -6.76 8.92
N ALA A 84 0.14 -7.47 9.27
CA ALA A 84 0.35 -8.10 10.57
C ALA A 84 1.67 -7.59 11.19
N PRO A 85 1.63 -6.53 12.03
CA PRO A 85 2.83 -6.04 12.69
C PRO A 85 3.43 -7.09 13.63
N ASP A 86 4.77 -7.16 13.69
CA ASP A 86 5.50 -8.10 14.53
C ASP A 86 5.03 -8.01 16.00
N GLY A 87 4.61 -9.16 16.56
CA GLY A 87 4.13 -9.27 17.94
C GLY A 87 2.61 -9.31 18.09
N TYR A 88 1.83 -9.18 17.02
CA TYR A 88 0.39 -9.47 17.05
C TYR A 88 0.12 -10.97 16.84
N PRO A 89 -0.84 -11.59 17.55
CA PRO A 89 -1.19 -12.98 17.32
C PRO A 89 -1.64 -13.18 15.86
N VAL A 90 -1.03 -14.18 15.21
CA VAL A 90 -1.26 -14.54 13.80
C VAL A 90 -2.71 -14.96 13.49
N SER A 91 -3.52 -15.20 14.52
CA SER A 91 -4.85 -15.79 14.42
C SER A 91 -5.98 -14.86 14.87
N THR A 92 -5.80 -13.53 14.81
CA THR A 92 -6.87 -12.59 15.20
C THR A 92 -8.00 -12.61 14.16
N CYS A 93 -7.67 -12.89 12.90
CA CYS A 93 -8.64 -13.25 11.85
C CYS A 93 -8.19 -14.46 11.02
N PRO A 94 -9.12 -15.35 10.59
CA PRO A 94 -8.79 -16.47 9.71
C PRO A 94 -8.53 -16.02 8.26
N PRO A 95 -7.65 -16.69 7.51
CA PRO A 95 -6.74 -17.76 7.94
C PRO A 95 -5.43 -17.27 8.60
N ASP A 96 -4.98 -16.03 8.36
CA ASP A 96 -3.72 -15.48 8.89
C ASP A 96 -3.74 -13.93 8.96
N ASN A 97 -4.67 -13.32 9.71
CA ASN A 97 -4.89 -11.86 9.72
C ASN A 97 -5.15 -11.26 8.33
N VAL A 98 -5.66 -12.08 7.41
CA VAL A 98 -6.01 -11.70 6.05
C VAL A 98 -7.45 -11.15 6.08
N PRO A 99 -7.68 -9.91 5.64
CA PRO A 99 -9.03 -9.37 5.61
C PRO A 99 -9.90 -10.09 4.56
N PRO A 100 -11.21 -10.22 4.80
CA PRO A 100 -12.11 -11.02 3.95
C PRO A 100 -12.30 -10.45 2.54
N TRP A 101 -12.01 -9.16 2.34
CA TRP A 101 -12.03 -8.49 1.05
C TRP A 101 -10.74 -8.70 0.24
N TRP A 102 -9.69 -9.27 0.84
CA TRP A 102 -8.47 -9.54 0.12
C TRP A 102 -8.65 -10.70 -0.86
N PRO A 103 -8.14 -10.58 -2.10
CA PRO A 103 -8.22 -11.66 -3.07
C PRO A 103 -7.50 -12.92 -2.58
N THR A 104 -8.22 -14.05 -2.56
CA THR A 104 -7.70 -15.35 -2.10
C THR A 104 -6.57 -15.92 -2.96
N TRP A 105 -6.40 -15.41 -4.18
CA TRP A 105 -5.34 -15.81 -5.10
C TRP A 105 -4.03 -15.04 -4.90
N LEU A 106 -4.02 -13.99 -4.06
CA LEU A 106 -2.86 -13.14 -3.82
C LEU A 106 -2.36 -13.37 -2.39
N PRO A 107 -1.17 -13.98 -2.19
CA PRO A 107 -0.69 -14.31 -0.85
C PRO A 107 -0.30 -13.03 -0.09
N LEU A 108 -0.57 -12.98 1.21
CA LEU A 108 -0.10 -11.93 2.12
C LEU A 108 0.94 -12.51 3.08
#